data_AF-A0A7X8HB76-F1
#
_entry.id   AF-A0A7X8HB76-F1
#
_cell.length_a   1.000
_cell.length_b   1.000
_cell.length_c   1.000
_cell.angle_alpha   90.00
_cell.angle_beta   90.00
_cell.angle_gamma   90.00
#
_symmetry.space_group_name_H-M   'P 1'
#
loop_
_entity.id
_entity.type
_entity.pdbx_description
1 polymer ?
#
loop_
_entity_poly.entity_id
_entity_poly.type
_entity_poly.pdbx_seq_one_letter_code
_entity_poly.pdbx_strand_id
1 'polypeptide(L)'
;MEIKIEKSGGSISSCIFRGSELISGLLQQCFRRVPADNDEGGGGRSFANRRRKAGLDRYNIRVNTLDIKADDNGEVVMDVASGLVFWKKNMNFRGSSFS
;
A
#
# COMPACT_ATOMS: atom_id res chain seq x y z
N MET A 1 9.11 12.82 -20.10
CA MET A 1 8.80 11.75 -19.14
C MET A 1 7.33 11.46 -19.28
N GLU A 2 6.92 10.20 -19.25
CA GLU A 2 5.51 9.81 -19.31
C GLU A 2 5.19 8.94 -18.09
N ILE A 3 4.09 9.25 -17.42
CA ILE A 3 3.60 8.47 -16.27
C ILE A 3 2.17 8.07 -16.59
N LYS A 4 1.87 6.77 -16.48
CA LYS A 4 0.50 6.25 -16.61
C LYS A 4 -0.03 5.86 -15.24
N ILE A 5 -1.25 6.28 -14.97
CA ILE A 5 -1.93 6.04 -13.69
C ILE A 5 -3.12 5.13 -13.94
N GLU A 6 -3.17 4.02 -13.22
CA GLU A 6 -4.30 3.10 -13.17
C GLU A 6 -5.26 3.58 -12.08
N LYS A 7 -6.37 4.21 -12.50
CA LYS A 7 -7.29 4.89 -11.57
C LYS A 7 -8.04 3.94 -10.62
N SER A 8 -8.32 2.70 -11.05
CA SER A 8 -9.04 1.70 -10.25
C SER A 8 -8.26 1.26 -9.01
N GLY A 9 -6.96 1.05 -9.14
CA GLY A 9 -6.04 0.70 -8.05
C GLY A 9 -5.26 1.89 -7.48
N GLY A 10 -5.40 3.09 -8.07
CA GLY A 10 -4.75 4.31 -7.59
C GLY A 10 -3.23 4.19 -7.64
N SER A 11 -2.72 3.52 -8.66
CA SER A 11 -1.35 3.04 -8.77
C SER A 11 -0.70 3.59 -10.04
N ILE A 12 0.62 3.78 -10.00
CA ILE A 12 1.39 4.08 -11.22
C ILE A 12 1.59 2.77 -11.96
N SER A 13 1.15 2.70 -13.22
CA SER A 13 1.23 1.48 -14.05
C SER A 13 2.33 1.52 -15.10
N SER A 14 2.91 2.69 -15.38
CA SER A 14 4.07 2.85 -16.26
C SER A 14 4.77 4.17 -15.95
N CYS A 15 6.10 4.18 -16.05
CA CYS A 15 6.97 5.34 -15.91
C CYS A 15 8.07 5.27 -16.98
N ILE A 16 7.91 6.03 -18.06
CA ILE A 16 8.83 6.03 -19.20
C ILE A 16 9.72 7.27 -19.15
N PHE A 17 11.03 7.03 -19.14
CA PHE A 17 12.05 8.06 -19.23
C PHE A 17 13.01 7.75 -20.37
N ARG A 18 13.15 8.69 -21.32
CA ARG A 18 14.03 8.57 -22.50
C ARG A 18 13.80 7.24 -23.28
N GLY A 19 12.53 6.87 -23.46
CA GLY A 19 12.13 5.66 -24.17
C GLY A 19 12.30 4.36 -23.39
N SER A 20 12.76 4.41 -22.13
CA SER A 20 12.90 3.23 -21.26
C SER A 20 11.81 3.18 -20.19
N GLU A 21 11.17 2.03 -20.03
CA GLU A 21 10.25 1.75 -18.93
C GLU A 21 11.04 1.50 -17.63
N LEU A 22 10.72 2.24 -16.57
CA LEU A 22 11.46 2.21 -15.31
C LEU A 22 10.82 1.30 -14.25
N ILE A 23 9.55 0.91 -14.42
CA ILE A 23 8.85 0.02 -13.49
C ILE A 23 8.31 -1.21 -14.21
N SER A 24 8.38 -2.36 -13.55
CA SER A 24 7.96 -3.65 -14.12
C SER A 24 6.52 -4.06 -13.73
N GLY A 25 5.84 -3.25 -12.93
CA GLY A 25 4.49 -3.52 -12.46
C GLY A 25 3.87 -2.32 -11.75
N LEU A 26 2.65 -2.51 -11.25
CA LEU A 26 1.91 -1.47 -10.53
C LEU A 26 2.69 -1.05 -9.28
N LEU A 27 2.99 0.24 -9.17
CA LEU A 27 3.56 0.81 -7.96
C LEU A 27 2.45 0.95 -6.91
N GLN A 28 2.43 0.02 -5.95
CA GLN A 28 1.43 -0.08 -4.90
C GLN A 28 2.03 0.12 -3.50
N GLN A 29 1.19 0.55 -2.57
CA GLN A 29 1.55 0.67 -1.16
C GLN A 29 1.82 -0.72 -0.56
N CYS A 30 2.98 -0.88 0.09
CA CYS A 30 3.37 -2.12 0.74
C CYS A 30 3.30 -1.97 2.27
N PHE A 31 2.37 -2.68 2.91
CA PHE A 31 2.21 -2.67 4.37
C PHE A 31 2.84 -3.91 5.04
N ARG A 32 3.76 -4.58 4.35
CA ARG A 32 4.47 -5.75 4.84
C ARG A 32 5.97 -5.60 4.67
N ARG A 33 6.70 -6.23 5.57
CA ARG A 33 8.11 -6.60 5.42
C ARG A 33 8.27 -8.09 5.67
N VAL A 34 9.34 -8.68 5.15
CA VAL A 34 9.76 -10.04 5.53
C VAL A 34 10.04 -10.05 7.04
N PRO A 35 9.48 -10.99 7.82
CA PRO A 35 9.74 -11.08 9.24
C PRO A 35 11.23 -11.31 9.53
N ALA A 36 11.79 -10.51 10.43
CA ALA A 36 13.08 -10.79 11.06
C ALA A 36 12.89 -11.64 12.32
N ASP A 37 13.97 -12.13 12.93
CA ASP A 37 13.90 -13.01 14.11
C ASP A 37 13.07 -12.41 15.26
N ASN A 38 13.17 -11.10 15.49
CA ASN A 38 12.40 -10.39 16.51
C ASN A 38 10.89 -10.27 16.19
N ASP A 39 10.49 -10.42 14.93
CA ASP A 39 9.08 -10.49 14.55
C ASP A 39 8.51 -11.90 14.77
N GLU A 40 9.32 -12.95 14.62
CA GLU A 40 8.91 -14.35 14.77
C GLU A 40 8.98 -14.84 16.23
N GLY A 41 9.87 -14.24 17.03
CA GLY A 41 10.02 -14.51 18.46
C GLY A 41 8.70 -14.40 19.22
N GLY A 42 8.44 -15.34 20.14
CA GLY A 42 7.22 -15.36 20.95
C GLY A 42 6.04 -16.14 20.35
N GLY A 43 6.26 -16.89 19.25
CA GLY A 43 5.35 -17.90 18.72
C GLY A 43 3.91 -17.40 18.50
N GLY A 44 2.96 -17.89 19.31
CA GLY A 44 1.55 -17.50 19.27
C GLY A 44 1.27 -15.99 19.39
N ARG A 45 2.20 -15.25 20.02
CA ARG A 45 2.12 -13.82 20.33
C ARG A 45 3.14 -12.98 19.56
N SER A 46 3.82 -13.57 18.57
CA SER A 46 4.82 -12.87 17.77
C SER A 46 4.17 -11.79 16.88
N PHE A 47 4.95 -10.79 16.48
CA PHE A 47 4.47 -9.77 15.55
C PHE A 47 4.11 -10.38 14.20
N ALA A 48 4.93 -11.31 13.70
CA ALA A 48 4.67 -12.01 12.44
C ALA A 48 3.34 -12.78 12.50
N ASN A 49 3.07 -13.48 13.59
CA ASN A 49 1.80 -14.19 13.77
C ASN A 49 0.61 -13.23 13.83
N ARG A 50 0.72 -12.11 14.55
CA ARG A 50 -0.34 -11.08 14.57
C ARG A 50 -0.58 -10.49 13.19
N ARG A 51 0.47 -10.17 12.42
CA ARG A 51 0.36 -9.64 11.04
C ARG A 51 -0.31 -10.65 10.09
N ARG A 52 0.03 -11.95 10.19
CA ARG A 52 -0.60 -13.03 9.41
C ARG A 52 -2.08 -13.23 9.78
N LYS A 53 -2.40 -13.25 11.08
CA LYS A 53 -3.78 -13.33 11.58
C LYS A 53 -4.63 -12.13 11.14
N ALA A 54 -4.01 -10.95 11.11
CA ALA A 54 -4.62 -9.74 10.59
C ALA A 54 -4.83 -9.74 9.07
N GLY A 55 -4.21 -10.69 8.35
CA GLY A 55 -4.33 -10.75 6.89
C GLY A 55 -3.54 -9.66 6.16
N LEU A 56 -2.50 -9.06 6.77
CA LEU A 56 -1.53 -8.22 6.03
C LEU A 56 -0.82 -9.02 4.90
N ASP A 57 -0.92 -10.34 5.02
CA ASP A 57 -1.00 -11.39 4.01
C ASP A 57 -1.64 -11.21 2.64
N ARG A 58 -2.86 -10.73 2.71
CA ARG A 58 -4.00 -11.17 1.91
C ARG A 58 -5.07 -10.08 2.01
N TYR A 59 -4.67 -8.87 1.64
CA TYR A 59 -5.55 -7.70 1.53
C TYR A 59 -5.66 -7.28 0.07
N ASN A 60 -6.80 -6.69 -0.27
CA ASN A 60 -6.97 -5.94 -1.50
C ASN A 60 -6.87 -4.44 -1.20
N ILE A 61 -6.39 -3.66 -2.16
CA ILE A 61 -6.43 -2.20 -2.09
C ILE A 61 -7.73 -1.74 -2.73
N ARG A 62 -8.44 -0.84 -2.06
CA ARG A 62 -9.59 -0.13 -2.61
C ARG A 62 -9.28 1.36 -2.59
N VAL A 63 -9.31 2.01 -3.75
CA VAL A 63 -9.21 3.46 -3.85
C VAL A 63 -10.50 4.08 -3.34
N ASN A 64 -10.38 4.98 -2.36
CA ASN A 64 -11.48 5.78 -1.84
C ASN A 64 -11.55 7.14 -2.54
N THR A 65 -10.39 7.79 -2.68
CA THR A 65 -10.26 9.05 -3.41
C THR A 65 -8.97 9.04 -4.22
N LEU A 66 -9.02 9.65 -5.40
CA LEU A 66 -7.89 9.92 -6.26
C LEU A 66 -8.05 11.32 -6.82
N ASP A 67 -7.09 12.19 -6.55
CA ASP A 67 -7.03 13.55 -7.07
C ASP A 67 -5.68 13.76 -7.76
N ILE A 68 -5.70 14.49 -8.87
CA ILE A 68 -4.49 14.79 -9.66
C ILE A 68 -4.51 16.27 -9.95
N LYS A 69 -3.49 16.97 -9.44
CA LYS A 69 -3.29 18.41 -9.65
C LYS A 69 -2.00 18.61 -10.40
N ALA A 70 -2.04 19.45 -11.43
CA ALA A 70 -0.84 20.01 -12.03
C ALA A 70 -0.73 21.45 -11.54
N ASP A 71 0.47 21.88 -11.16
CA ASP A 71 0.77 23.27 -10.91
C ASP A 71 1.33 23.96 -12.17
N ASP A 72 1.44 25.29 -12.12
CA ASP A 72 1.93 26.09 -13.24
C ASP A 72 3.43 25.88 -13.52
N ASN A 73 4.17 25.24 -12.61
CA ASN A 73 5.58 24.88 -12.77
C ASN A 73 5.76 23.52 -13.46
N GLY A 74 4.66 22.83 -13.78
CA GLY A 74 4.68 21.50 -14.37
C GLY A 74 4.89 20.37 -13.35
N GLU A 75 4.80 20.64 -12.05
CA GLU A 75 4.71 19.61 -11.02
C GLU A 75 3.32 18.97 -11.06
N VAL A 76 3.29 17.64 -11.01
CA VAL A 76 2.04 16.87 -10.92
C VAL A 76 1.99 16.19 -9.57
N VAL A 77 1.02 16.57 -8.75
CA VAL A 77 0.74 15.95 -7.46
C VAL A 77 -0.45 15.00 -7.62
N MET A 78 -0.25 13.77 -7.16
CA MET A 78 -1.29 12.74 -7.14
C MET A 78 -1.58 12.37 -5.69
N ASP A 79 -2.77 12.72 -5.22
CA ASP A 79 -3.26 12.41 -3.88
C ASP A 79 -4.16 11.17 -3.95
N VAL A 80 -3.77 10.08 -3.26
CA VAL A 80 -4.55 8.84 -3.22
C VAL A 80 -4.86 8.44 -1.80
N ALA A 81 -6.15 8.32 -1.48
CA ALA A 81 -6.60 7.68 -0.25
C ALA A 81 -7.03 6.24 -0.56
N SER A 82 -6.33 5.28 0.04
CA SER A 82 -6.55 3.85 -0.16
C SER A 82 -7.00 3.17 1.13
N GLY A 83 -8.05 2.35 1.05
CA GLY A 83 -8.47 1.44 2.09
C GLY A 83 -7.90 0.04 1.89
N LEU A 84 -7.50 -0.63 2.97
CA LEU A 84 -7.15 -2.04 2.98
C LEU A 84 -8.41 -2.88 3.21
N VAL A 85 -8.77 -3.72 2.25
CA VAL A 85 -9.94 -4.60 2.31
C VAL A 85 -9.46 -6.01 2.61
N PHE A 86 -9.79 -6.50 3.81
CA PHE A 86 -9.42 -7.84 4.27
C PHE A 86 -10.57 -8.83 4.03
N TRP A 87 -10.25 -10.04 3.57
CA TRP A 87 -11.24 -11.04 3.16
C TRP A 87 -12.13 -11.57 4.32
N LYS A 88 -11.70 -11.40 5.58
CA LYS A 88 -12.51 -11.70 6.77
C LYS A 88 -12.28 -10.64 7.84
N LYS A 89 -13.32 -9.82 8.07
CA LYS A 89 -13.48 -8.72 9.06
C LYS A 89 -12.77 -7.41 8.71
N ASN A 90 -13.54 -6.31 8.78
CA ASN A 90 -13.01 -4.97 8.99
C ASN A 90 -12.20 -4.99 10.30
N MET A 91 -10.89 -4.77 10.24
CA MET A 91 -10.07 -4.60 11.43
C MET A 91 -10.21 -3.17 11.94
N ASN A 92 -10.96 -2.99 13.03
CA ASN A 92 -10.91 -1.77 13.81
C ASN A 92 -9.65 -1.80 14.67
N PHE A 93 -8.61 -1.08 14.25
CA PHE A 93 -7.48 -0.73 15.12
C PHE A 93 -7.94 0.32 16.14
N ARG A 94 -8.73 -0.09 17.14
CA ARG A 94 -8.72 0.65 18.41
C ARG A 94 -7.52 0.16 19.18
N GLY A 95 -6.42 0.91 19.09
CA GLY A 95 -5.30 0.72 20.00
C GLY A 95 -5.85 0.86 21.42
N SER A 96 -5.92 -0.25 22.16
CA SER A 96 -6.10 -0.18 23.60
C SER A 96 -4.80 0.38 24.16
N SER A 97 -4.85 1.61 24.63
CA SER A 97 -3.82 2.22 25.47
C SER A 97 -3.56 1.25 26.62
N PHE A 98 -2.38 0.65 26.66
CA PHE A 98 -1.91 -0.03 27.86
C PHE A 98 -1.37 1.07 28.77
N SER A 99 -2.07 1.26 29.90
CA SER A 99 -1.59 1.96 31.10
C SER A 99 -0.41 1.24 31.72
#